data_AF-A0A512J9A8-F1
#
_entry.id   AF-A0A512J9A8-F1
#
_cell.length_a   1.000
_cell.length_b   1.000
_cell.length_c   1.000
_cell.angle_alpha   90.00
_cell.angle_beta   90.00
_cell.angle_gamma   90.00
#
_symmetry.space_group_name_H-M   'P 1'
#
loop_
_entity.id
_entity.type
_entity.pdbx_description
1 polymer ?
#
loop_
_entity_poly.entity_id
_entity_poly.type
_entity_poly.pdbx_seq_one_letter_code
_entity_poly.pdbx_strand_id
1 'polypeptide(L)'
;MNVDHDVLRRLSKGDQGALDLGKAAEHLVCADLILAGYRCYLSDQGLSYDLVVDVNGRLVRVQVKATCFPSNMNATGRAERIGYTFHVRRRGKASKGTRLSAEHCDVVALVALDIQAIAYRPLHEVGQCCQLMPPDHVFAGKFKRSPVVPITGLPFSEAIQRIGGSNV
;
A
#
# COMPACT_ATOMS: atom_id res chain seq x y z
N MET A 1 -3.69 6.64 17.03
CA MET A 1 -4.15 5.37 17.65
C MET A 1 -2.92 4.58 18.06
N ASN A 2 -2.96 3.84 19.17
CA ASN A 2 -1.80 3.07 19.65
C ASN A 2 -1.96 1.62 19.16
N VAL A 3 -1.12 1.19 18.22
CA VAL A 3 -1.14 -0.19 17.71
C VAL A 3 -0.33 -1.06 18.67
N ASP A 4 -0.91 -2.17 19.14
CA ASP A 4 -0.18 -3.17 19.90
C ASP A 4 0.72 -3.98 18.96
N HIS A 5 2.03 -3.71 18.99
CA HIS A 5 3.01 -4.36 18.13
C HIS A 5 3.15 -5.86 18.43
N ASP A 6 2.85 -6.33 19.65
CA ASP A 6 2.92 -7.75 19.98
C ASP A 6 1.69 -8.52 19.47
N VAL A 7 0.52 -7.89 19.43
CA VAL A 7 -0.62 -8.41 18.65
C VAL A 7 -0.24 -8.51 17.17
N LEU A 8 0.32 -7.45 16.59
CA LEU A 8 0.65 -7.40 15.17
C LEU A 8 1.70 -8.46 14.78
N ARG A 9 2.72 -8.68 15.62
CA ARG A 9 3.72 -9.76 15.46
C ARG A 9 3.11 -11.16 15.54
N ARG A 10 2.07 -11.36 16.35
CA ARG A 10 1.38 -12.66 16.43
C ARG A 10 0.58 -12.93 15.16
N LEU A 11 -0.15 -11.92 14.68
CA LEU A 11 -0.93 -12.02 13.44
C LEU A 11 -0.05 -12.26 12.22
N SER A 12 1.15 -11.69 12.17
CA SER A 12 2.05 -11.83 11.02
C SER A 12 2.66 -13.23 10.83
N LYS A 13 2.50 -14.16 11.79
CA LYS A 13 3.16 -15.48 11.77
C LYS A 13 2.31 -16.63 11.23
N GLY A 14 1.01 -16.44 11.00
CA GLY A 14 0.10 -17.51 10.61
C GLY A 14 -0.79 -17.15 9.41
N ASP A 15 -1.29 -18.15 8.70
CA ASP A 15 -2.15 -17.97 7.52
C ASP A 15 -3.46 -17.25 7.86
N GLN A 16 -4.10 -17.61 8.96
CA GLN A 16 -5.32 -16.94 9.43
C GLN A 16 -5.03 -15.47 9.79
N GLY A 17 -3.92 -15.22 10.49
CA GLY A 17 -3.50 -13.87 10.84
C GLY A 17 -3.18 -13.02 9.61
N ALA A 18 -2.61 -13.61 8.55
CA ALA A 18 -2.40 -12.92 7.28
C ALA A 18 -3.71 -12.47 6.61
N LEU A 19 -4.78 -13.27 6.71
CA LEU A 19 -6.12 -12.88 6.23
C LEU A 19 -6.70 -11.74 7.06
N ASP A 20 -6.58 -11.82 8.39
CA ASP A 20 -7.08 -10.79 9.30
C ASP A 20 -6.34 -9.45 9.12
N LEU A 21 -5.02 -9.50 8.87
CA LEU A 21 -4.22 -8.32 8.53
C LEU A 21 -4.66 -7.68 7.20
N GLY A 22 -5.00 -8.50 6.20
CA GLY A 22 -5.56 -8.02 4.94
C GLY A 22 -6.86 -7.25 5.15
N LYS A 23 -7.82 -7.86 5.86
CA LYS A 23 -9.10 -7.22 6.21
C LYS A 23 -8.90 -5.93 7.01
N ALA A 24 -8.03 -5.96 8.01
CA ALA A 24 -7.73 -4.77 8.81
C ALA A 24 -7.21 -3.61 7.94
N ALA A 25 -6.34 -3.91 6.98
CA ALA A 25 -5.85 -2.92 6.03
C ALA A 25 -6.96 -2.39 5.10
N GLU A 26 -7.83 -3.25 4.58
CA GLU A 26 -8.98 -2.85 3.75
C GLU A 26 -9.92 -1.90 4.49
N HIS A 27 -10.26 -2.24 5.75
CA HIS A 27 -11.08 -1.38 6.59
C HIS A 27 -10.40 -0.06 6.93
N LEU A 28 -9.09 -0.05 7.18
CA LEU A 28 -8.33 1.16 7.44
C LEU A 28 -8.34 2.10 6.22
N VAL A 29 -8.13 1.56 5.01
CA VAL A 29 -8.18 2.34 3.76
C VAL A 29 -9.59 2.87 3.49
N CYS A 30 -10.62 2.06 3.73
CA CYS A 30 -12.02 2.49 3.59
C CYS A 30 -12.34 3.66 4.53
N ALA A 31 -11.96 3.53 5.81
CA ALA A 31 -12.14 4.58 6.80
C ALA A 31 -11.38 5.85 6.44
N ASP A 32 -10.11 5.75 6.02
CA ASP A 32 -9.30 6.89 5.59
C ASP A 32 -9.96 7.66 4.43
N LEU A 33 -10.39 6.94 3.39
CA LEU A 33 -11.05 7.55 2.24
C LEU A 33 -12.37 8.23 2.60
N ILE A 34 -13.19 7.60 3.46
CA ILE A 34 -14.46 8.19 3.92
C ILE A 34 -14.18 9.45 4.75
N LEU A 35 -13.21 9.41 5.67
CA LEU A 35 -12.83 10.55 6.49
C LEU A 35 -12.20 11.68 5.66
N ALA A 36 -11.56 11.35 4.53
CA ALA A 36 -11.09 12.31 3.54
C ALA A 36 -12.20 12.87 2.62
N GLY A 37 -13.46 12.46 2.82
CA GLY A 37 -14.62 12.97 2.09
C GLY A 37 -14.97 12.21 0.80
N TYR A 38 -14.35 11.06 0.55
CA TYR A 38 -14.66 10.22 -0.61
C TYR A 38 -15.74 9.19 -0.29
N ARG A 39 -16.61 8.92 -1.27
CA ARG A 39 -17.58 7.85 -1.17
C ARG A 39 -16.92 6.54 -1.55
N CYS A 40 -16.61 5.71 -0.55
CA CYS A 40 -15.88 4.46 -0.70
C CYS A 40 -16.72 3.24 -0.27
N TYR A 41 -16.54 2.12 -0.96
CA TYR A 41 -17.22 0.85 -0.71
C TYR A 41 -16.20 -0.28 -0.68
N LEU A 42 -16.33 -1.18 0.30
CA LEU A 42 -15.67 -2.48 0.25
C LEU A 42 -16.28 -3.33 -0.86
N SER A 43 -15.44 -4.06 -1.58
CA SER A 43 -15.89 -5.02 -2.58
C SER A 43 -15.97 -6.44 -2.01
N ASP A 44 -16.75 -7.30 -2.64
CA ASP A 44 -16.85 -8.71 -2.24
C ASP A 44 -15.55 -9.49 -2.49
N GLN A 45 -15.40 -10.60 -1.74
CA GLN A 45 -14.25 -11.50 -1.89
C GLN A 45 -14.18 -12.11 -3.28
N GLY A 46 -12.96 -12.26 -3.80
CA GLY A 46 -12.69 -12.90 -5.10
C GLY A 46 -12.58 -11.92 -6.27
N LEU A 47 -12.86 -10.64 -6.05
CA LEU A 47 -12.58 -9.57 -7.02
C LEU A 47 -11.08 -9.22 -7.07
N SER A 48 -10.68 -8.55 -8.15
CA SER A 48 -9.30 -8.15 -8.41
C SER A 48 -8.89 -6.81 -7.77
N TYR A 49 -9.78 -6.26 -6.97
CA TYR A 49 -9.66 -5.03 -6.19
C TYR A 49 -10.43 -5.26 -4.89
N ASP A 50 -10.10 -4.50 -3.85
CA ASP A 50 -10.68 -4.68 -2.51
C ASP A 50 -11.69 -3.55 -2.17
N LEU A 51 -11.59 -2.43 -2.87
CA LEU A 51 -12.43 -1.25 -2.67
C LEU A 51 -12.79 -0.59 -4.01
N VAL A 52 -13.90 0.14 -4.01
CA VAL A 52 -14.29 1.05 -5.08
C VAL A 52 -14.54 2.43 -4.49
N VAL A 53 -14.04 3.47 -5.15
CA VAL A 53 -14.27 4.87 -4.79
C VAL A 53 -15.03 5.56 -5.91
N ASP A 54 -16.14 6.21 -5.58
CA ASP A 54 -16.87 7.07 -6.52
C ASP A 54 -16.25 8.48 -6.49
N VAL A 55 -15.64 8.86 -7.61
CA VAL A 55 -15.03 10.17 -7.83
C VAL A 55 -15.80 10.83 -8.97
N ASN A 56 -16.73 11.73 -8.63
CA ASN A 56 -17.56 12.48 -9.59
C ASN A 56 -18.29 11.59 -10.61
N GLY A 57 -18.83 10.44 -10.17
CA GLY A 57 -19.53 9.49 -11.03
C GLY A 57 -18.63 8.50 -11.75
N ARG A 58 -17.30 8.62 -11.62
CA ARG A 58 -16.34 7.62 -12.10
C ARG A 58 -15.95 6.69 -10.95
N LEU A 59 -16.14 5.39 -11.16
CA LEU A 59 -15.67 4.37 -10.22
C LEU A 59 -14.16 4.14 -10.40
N VAL A 60 -13.42 4.31 -9.31
CA VAL A 60 -11.98 4.03 -9.21
C VAL A 60 -11.79 2.76 -8.39
N ARG A 61 -11.19 1.73 -9.00
CA ARG A 61 -10.94 0.44 -8.35
C ARG A 61 -9.61 0.50 -7.61
N VAL A 62 -9.63 0.16 -6.33
CA VAL A 62 -8.46 0.23 -5.45
C VAL A 62 -8.11 -1.16 -4.94
N GLN A 63 -6.87 -1.57 -5.15
CA GLN A 63 -6.31 -2.77 -4.51
C GLN A 63 -5.45 -2.37 -3.32
N VAL A 64 -5.66 -3.03 -2.19
CA VAL A 64 -4.91 -2.88 -0.95
C VAL A 64 -3.75 -3.89 -0.91
N LYS A 65 -2.59 -3.41 -0.45
CA LYS A 65 -1.45 -4.22 -0.06
C LYS A 65 -0.91 -3.72 1.27
N ALA A 66 -0.72 -4.63 2.20
CA ALA A 66 -0.28 -4.29 3.55
C ALA A 66 1.06 -4.93 3.90
N THR A 67 1.78 -4.27 4.79
CA THR A 67 2.90 -4.85 5.55
C THR A 67 2.75 -4.47 7.02
N CYS A 68 3.25 -5.33 7.91
CA CYS A 68 3.18 -5.07 9.35
C CYS A 68 4.28 -4.14 9.83
N PHE A 69 5.50 -4.32 9.31
CA PHE A 69 6.69 -3.65 9.84
C PHE A 69 7.63 -3.28 8.70
N PRO A 70 8.48 -2.25 8.88
CA PRO A 70 9.56 -1.99 7.96
C PRO A 70 10.67 -3.03 8.17
N SER A 71 11.46 -3.28 7.14
CA SER A 71 12.60 -4.19 7.20
C SER A 71 13.79 -3.62 6.43
N ASN A 72 14.98 -4.17 6.65
CA ASN A 72 16.15 -3.75 5.90
C ASN A 72 16.03 -4.22 4.45
N MET A 73 15.88 -3.26 3.53
CA MET A 73 15.66 -3.50 2.11
C MET A 73 16.95 -3.71 1.31
N ASN A 74 18.12 -3.48 1.93
CA ASN A 74 19.40 -3.70 1.26
C ASN A 74 19.84 -5.15 1.40
N ALA A 75 19.91 -5.87 0.27
CA ALA A 75 20.43 -7.24 0.22
C ALA A 75 21.96 -7.31 0.38
N THR A 76 22.67 -6.23 0.03
CA THR A 76 24.12 -6.12 0.12
C THR A 76 24.44 -5.04 1.14
N GLY A 77 25.08 -5.38 2.26
CA GLY A 77 25.24 -4.58 3.49
C GLY A 77 26.05 -3.28 3.38
N ARG A 78 25.86 -2.48 2.34
CA ARG A 78 26.53 -1.19 2.11
C ARG A 78 26.09 -0.11 3.11
N ALA A 79 24.82 -0.11 3.48
CA ALA A 79 24.23 0.73 4.53
C ALA A 79 22.87 0.12 4.92
N GLU A 80 22.40 0.35 6.13
CA GLU A 80 21.03 -0.06 6.49
C GLU A 80 20.00 0.82 5.75
N ARG A 81 18.92 0.19 5.28
CA ARG A 81 17.81 0.90 4.62
C ARG A 81 16.48 0.31 5.09
N ILE A 82 16.06 0.77 6.26
CA ILE A 82 14.78 0.38 6.87
C ILE A 82 13.62 1.03 6.15
N GLY A 83 12.75 0.20 5.56
CA GLY A 83 11.49 0.68 5.00
C GLY A 83 10.50 -0.42 4.68
N TYR A 84 9.33 0.00 4.21
CA TYR A 84 8.20 -0.86 3.93
C TYR A 84 8.30 -1.38 2.51
N THR A 85 8.25 -2.70 2.34
CA THR A 85 8.26 -3.35 1.03
C THR A 85 6.89 -3.95 0.74
N PHE A 86 6.33 -3.61 -0.41
CA PHE A 86 5.03 -4.06 -0.88
C PHE A 86 5.17 -4.83 -2.18
N HIS A 87 4.49 -5.98 -2.26
CA HIS A 87 4.45 -6.78 -3.48
C HIS A 87 3.14 -6.54 -4.24
N VAL A 88 3.22 -5.78 -5.32
CA VAL A 88 2.08 -5.38 -6.16
C VAL A 88 1.85 -6.44 -7.23
N ARG A 89 1.41 -7.61 -6.75
CA ARG A 89 1.16 -8.82 -7.55
C ARG A 89 -0.11 -9.53 -7.08
N ARG A 90 -0.75 -10.28 -7.97
CA ARG A 90 -1.72 -11.30 -7.59
C ARG A 90 -1.00 -12.45 -6.90
N ARG A 91 -1.67 -13.06 -5.90
CA ARG A 91 -1.20 -14.31 -5.31
C ARG A 91 -1.35 -15.42 -6.34
N GLY A 92 -0.24 -16.07 -6.70
CA GLY A 92 -0.23 -17.23 -7.60
C GLY A 92 0.10 -18.51 -6.85
N LYS A 93 -0.13 -19.67 -7.48
CA LYS A 93 0.34 -20.97 -6.96
C LYS A 93 1.87 -21.00 -6.91
N ALA A 94 2.43 -21.68 -5.91
CA ALA A 94 3.88 -21.85 -5.72
C ALA A 94 4.69 -20.54 -5.75
N SER A 95 4.14 -19.46 -5.17
CA SER A 95 4.78 -18.14 -5.09
C SER A 95 5.07 -17.45 -6.42
N LYS A 96 4.55 -17.97 -7.55
CA LYS A 96 4.63 -17.35 -8.88
C LYS A 96 3.46 -16.40 -9.10
N GLY A 97 3.48 -15.27 -8.39
CA GLY A 97 2.48 -14.20 -8.57
C GLY A 97 2.72 -13.40 -9.84
N THR A 98 1.64 -12.96 -10.50
CA THR A 98 1.70 -12.08 -11.68
C THR A 98 1.53 -10.62 -11.28
N ARG A 99 2.20 -9.70 -11.99
CA ARG A 99 2.06 -8.26 -11.75
C ARG A 99 0.59 -7.84 -11.94
N LEU A 100 0.13 -6.92 -11.11
CA LEU A 100 -1.16 -6.26 -11.35
C LEU A 100 -1.03 -5.36 -12.60
N SER A 101 -1.98 -5.52 -13.51
CA SER A 101 -2.21 -4.69 -14.71
C SER A 101 -3.49 -3.87 -14.56
N ALA A 102 -3.75 -2.93 -15.47
CA ALA A 102 -4.93 -2.07 -15.48
C ALA A 102 -6.28 -2.82 -15.52
N GLU A 103 -6.29 -4.11 -15.89
CA GLU A 103 -7.51 -4.93 -15.80
C GLU A 103 -7.95 -5.18 -14.34
N HIS A 104 -7.02 -5.09 -13.39
CA HIS A 104 -7.27 -5.43 -11.98
C HIS A 104 -7.79 -4.25 -11.17
N CYS A 105 -7.08 -3.13 -11.24
CA CYS A 105 -7.34 -1.94 -10.44
C CYS A 105 -6.70 -0.71 -11.10
N ASP A 106 -7.12 0.47 -10.63
CA ASP A 106 -6.64 1.76 -11.12
C ASP A 106 -5.60 2.35 -10.13
N VAL A 107 -5.85 2.19 -8.84
CA VAL A 107 -4.98 2.63 -7.72
C VAL A 107 -4.56 1.43 -6.88
N VAL A 108 -3.37 1.49 -6.32
CA VAL A 108 -2.95 0.63 -5.21
C VAL A 108 -2.80 1.45 -3.93
N ALA A 109 -3.40 0.97 -2.84
CA ALA A 109 -3.24 1.50 -1.49
C ALA A 109 -2.22 0.63 -0.74
N LEU A 110 -1.14 1.25 -0.25
CA LEU A 110 -0.02 0.61 0.41
C LEU A 110 -0.04 0.97 1.90
N VAL A 111 -0.32 -0.03 2.74
CA VAL A 111 -0.63 0.16 4.16
C VAL A 111 0.50 -0.36 5.05
N ALA A 112 1.11 0.52 5.85
CA ALA A 112 1.95 0.11 6.98
C ALA A 112 1.10 0.03 8.25
N LEU A 113 0.85 -1.19 8.71
CA LEU A 113 -0.11 -1.44 9.80
C LEU A 113 0.40 -1.04 11.18
N ASP A 114 1.71 -1.10 11.44
CA ASP A 114 2.32 -0.66 12.70
C ASP A 114 2.10 0.82 12.98
N ILE A 115 2.18 1.66 11.95
CA ILE A 115 1.96 3.11 12.07
C ILE A 115 0.62 3.58 11.49
N GLN A 116 -0.21 2.65 11.00
CA GLN A 116 -1.49 2.90 10.32
C GLN A 116 -1.41 3.97 9.21
N ALA A 117 -0.29 4.01 8.48
CA ALA A 117 -0.07 4.95 7.39
C ALA A 117 -0.44 4.33 6.04
N ILE A 118 -0.99 5.14 5.15
CA ILE A 118 -1.48 4.70 3.83
C ILE A 118 -0.87 5.59 2.75
N ALA A 119 -0.27 4.95 1.74
CA ALA A 119 0.15 5.60 0.51
C ALA A 119 -0.71 5.14 -0.67
N TYR A 120 -1.16 6.07 -1.48
CA TYR A 120 -1.93 5.81 -2.70
C TYR A 120 -1.07 6.05 -3.94
N ARG A 121 -1.08 5.11 -4.88
CA ARG A 121 -0.33 5.22 -6.14
C ARG A 121 -1.17 4.75 -7.33
N PRO A 122 -1.15 5.46 -8.47
CA PRO A 122 -1.67 4.93 -9.72
C PRO A 122 -0.95 3.63 -10.09
N LEU A 123 -1.69 2.61 -10.51
CA LEU A 123 -1.10 1.30 -10.80
C LEU A 123 -0.01 1.37 -11.89
N HIS A 124 -0.20 2.23 -12.89
CA HIS A 124 0.74 2.40 -14.00
C HIS A 124 2.11 2.95 -13.57
N GLU A 125 2.19 3.61 -12.42
CA GLU A 125 3.44 4.14 -11.84
C GLU A 125 4.15 3.14 -10.90
N VAL A 126 3.58 1.95 -10.69
CA VAL A 126 4.06 1.00 -9.68
C VAL A 126 4.51 -0.29 -10.34
N GLY A 127 5.77 -0.65 -10.11
CA GLY A 127 6.35 -1.93 -10.51
C GLY A 127 5.78 -3.12 -9.73
N GLN A 128 6.38 -4.30 -9.88
CA GLN A 128 6.01 -5.49 -9.09
C GLN A 128 6.33 -5.36 -7.60
N CYS A 129 7.28 -4.49 -7.26
CA CYS A 129 7.71 -4.19 -5.91
C CYS A 129 7.68 -2.68 -5.73
N CYS A 130 7.05 -2.22 -4.65
CA CYS A 130 7.06 -0.83 -4.23
C CYS A 130 7.72 -0.73 -2.85
N GLN A 131 8.55 0.29 -2.67
CA GLN A 131 9.27 0.53 -1.42
C GLN A 131 9.05 1.96 -0.99
N LEU A 132 8.60 2.12 0.25
CA LEU A 132 8.33 3.42 0.86
C LEU A 132 9.04 3.51 2.20
N MET A 133 9.37 4.74 2.61
CA MET A 133 10.09 4.96 3.85
C MET A 133 9.15 5.33 5.01
N PRO A 134 9.55 5.02 6.26
CA PRO A 134 8.96 5.64 7.43
C PRO A 134 9.03 7.18 7.32
N PRO A 135 8.08 7.92 7.92
CA PRO A 135 8.01 9.39 7.84
C PRO A 135 9.34 10.09 8.16
N ASP A 136 10.06 9.60 9.17
CA ASP A 136 11.29 10.23 9.67
C ASP A 136 12.57 9.53 9.18
N HIS A 137 12.49 8.79 8.08
CA HIS A 137 13.65 8.04 7.58
C HIS A 137 14.79 8.96 7.14
N VAL A 138 15.94 8.81 7.80
CA VAL A 138 17.20 9.44 7.39
C VAL A 138 18.10 8.39 6.76
N PHE A 139 18.54 8.65 5.53
CA PHE A 139 19.47 7.77 4.84
C PHE A 139 20.88 7.90 5.44
N ALA A 140 21.39 6.80 6.02
CA ALA A 140 22.69 6.78 6.69
C ALA A 140 23.92 6.65 5.75
N GLY A 141 23.70 6.45 4.44
CA GLY A 141 24.79 6.23 3.49
C GLY A 141 25.43 7.51 2.94
N LYS A 142 26.72 7.46 2.61
CA LYS A 142 27.50 8.60 2.10
C LYS A 142 27.34 8.87 0.59
N PHE A 143 26.38 8.23 -0.08
CA PHE A 143 26.25 8.30 -1.54
C PHE A 143 24.91 8.90 -1.97
N LYS A 144 24.91 9.62 -3.09
CA LYS A 144 23.72 10.28 -3.64
C LYS A 144 22.69 9.22 -4.06
N ARG A 145 21.45 9.39 -3.61
CA ARG A 145 20.30 8.54 -3.93
C ARG A 145 19.17 9.39 -4.51
N SER A 146 18.27 8.74 -5.24
CA SER A 146 16.99 9.33 -5.62
C SER A 146 16.22 9.78 -4.37
N PRO A 147 15.34 10.79 -4.50
CA PRO A 147 14.51 11.27 -3.40
C PRO A 147 13.80 10.13 -2.68
N VAL A 148 13.82 10.19 -1.35
CA VAL A 148 13.07 9.29 -0.48
C VAL A 148 11.60 9.69 -0.52
N VAL A 149 10.72 8.73 -0.76
CA VAL A 149 9.27 8.95 -0.66
C VAL A 149 8.78 8.34 0.66
N PRO A 150 8.34 9.16 1.63
CA PRO A 150 7.75 8.66 2.86
C PRO A 150 6.36 8.07 2.55
N ILE A 151 5.95 7.08 3.33
CA ILE A 151 4.64 6.44 3.19
C ILE A 151 3.46 7.40 3.44
N THR A 152 3.68 8.47 4.20
CA THR A 152 2.66 9.51 4.45
C THR A 152 2.60 10.57 3.36
N GLY A 153 3.52 10.55 2.38
CA GLY A 153 3.65 11.60 1.36
C GLY A 153 2.90 11.34 0.05
N LEU A 154 1.93 10.42 0.04
CA LEU A 154 1.23 9.97 -1.16
C LEU A 154 -0.28 9.89 -0.92
N PRO A 155 -0.99 11.03 -0.85
CA PRO A 155 -2.43 11.05 -0.59
C PRO A 155 -3.25 10.56 -1.80
N PHE A 156 -4.49 10.13 -1.53
CA PHE A 156 -5.38 9.63 -2.58
C PHE A 156 -5.70 10.68 -3.65
N SER A 157 -5.89 11.94 -3.27
CA SER A 157 -6.17 13.05 -4.19
C SER A 157 -5.10 13.21 -5.28
N GLU A 158 -3.82 13.07 -4.93
CA GLU A 158 -2.71 13.11 -5.87
C GLU A 158 -2.69 11.90 -6.81
N ALA A 159 -3.03 10.72 -6.30
CA ALA A 159 -3.15 9.52 -7.14
C ALA A 159 -4.27 9.67 -8.19
N ILE A 160 -5.41 10.27 -7.83
CA ILE A 160 -6.51 10.53 -8.76
C ILE A 160 -6.10 11.51 -9.86
N GLN A 161 -5.44 12.61 -9.52
CA GLN A 161 -4.95 13.59 -10.50
C GLN A 161 -3.99 12.98 -11.52
N ARG A 162 -3.25 11.94 -11.13
CA ARG A 162 -2.30 11.25 -12.02
C ARG A 162 -2.94 10.15 -12.86
N ILE A 163 -4.09 9.63 -12.46
CA ILE A 163 -4.88 8.71 -13.30
C ILE A 163 -5.64 9.47 -14.39
N GLY A 164 -6.15 10.65 -14.07
CA GLY A 164 -6.78 11.55 -15.02
C GLY A 164 -5.75 12.51 -15.58
N GLY A 165 -5.06 12.14 -16.67
CA GLY A 165 -4.22 13.09 -17.39
C GLY A 165 -5.03 14.36 -17.73
N SER A 166 -4.69 15.47 -17.06
CA SER A 166 -5.21 16.83 -17.23
C SER A 166 -6.75 16.97 -17.18
N ASN A 167 -7.21 17.72 -16.16
CA ASN A 167 -8.58 18.19 -15.90
C ASN A 167 -9.45 17.28 -15.01
N VAL A 168 -9.21 17.37 -13.70
CA VAL A 168 -10.27 17.49 -12.69
C VAL A 168 -10.14 18.89 -12.10
#